data_AF-A0A3S4K7N7-F1
#
_entry.id   AF-A0A3S4K7N7-F1
#
_cell.length_a   1.000
_cell.length_b   1.000
_cell.length_c   1.000
_cell.angle_alpha   90.00
_cell.angle_beta   90.00
_cell.angle_gamma   90.00
#
_symmetry.space_group_name_H-M   'P 1'
#
loop_
_entity.id
_entity.type
_entity.pdbx_description
1 polymer ?
#
loop_
_entity_poly.entity_id
_entity_poly.type
_entity_poly.pdbx_seq_one_letter_code
_entity_poly.pdbx_strand_id
1 'polypeptide(L)'
;MTFASQHERLETLVREGYYDDAVLARYDRAFVFRLFEHAHASGFRFQTFLGAWKFYTSYTLKTFDGKRYLEHFEDRVTMVALTLAQGDETLATQLTDEMLSGRFQPATPTFFKLR
;
A
#
# COMPACT_ATOMS: atom_id res chain seq x y z
N MET A 1 0.73 1.03 -15.49
CA MET A 1 1.76 0.07 -15.95
C MET A 1 1.21 -1.30 -15.60
N THR A 2 1.11 -2.20 -16.57
CA THR A 2 0.60 -3.55 -16.33
C THR A 2 1.77 -4.47 -16.05
N PHE A 3 1.77 -5.11 -14.88
CA PHE A 3 2.77 -6.08 -14.45
C PHE A 3 2.21 -7.49 -14.65
N ALA A 4 3.06 -8.49 -14.90
CA ALA A 4 2.60 -9.86 -15.08
C ALA A 4 2.10 -10.48 -13.77
N SER A 5 2.57 -9.96 -12.62
CA SER A 5 2.11 -10.36 -11.29
C SER A 5 2.32 -9.25 -10.25
N GLN A 6 1.63 -9.36 -9.12
CA GLN A 6 1.87 -8.51 -7.94
C GLN A 6 3.31 -8.64 -7.43
N HIS A 7 3.91 -9.82 -7.59
CA HIS A 7 5.29 -10.10 -7.22
C HIS A 7 6.26 -9.24 -8.04
N GLU A 8 6.18 -9.33 -9.37
CA GLU A 8 7.01 -8.54 -10.29
C GLU A 8 6.83 -7.04 -10.07
N ARG A 9 5.60 -6.62 -9.75
CA ARG A 9 5.31 -5.22 -9.41
C ARG A 9 6.08 -4.77 -8.18
N LEU A 10 5.95 -5.48 -7.06
CA LEU A 10 6.63 -5.16 -5.81
C LEU A 10 8.15 -5.11 -6.00
N GLU A 11 8.73 -6.10 -6.68
CA GLU A 11 10.17 -6.10 -6.96
C GLU A 11 10.59 -4.90 -7.80
N THR A 12 9.79 -4.54 -8.80
CA THR A 12 10.09 -3.38 -9.65
C THR A 12 10.00 -2.07 -8.87
N LEU A 13 8.99 -1.92 -8.00
CA LEU A 13 8.83 -0.72 -7.17
C LEU A 13 9.96 -0.55 -6.16
N VAL A 14 10.44 -1.64 -5.55
CA VAL A 14 11.61 -1.61 -4.66
C VAL A 14 12.87 -1.29 -5.45
N ARG A 15 13.10 -1.99 -6.57
CA ARG A 15 14.30 -1.81 -7.41
C ARG A 15 14.42 -0.41 -7.99
N GLU A 16 13.30 0.19 -8.41
CA GLU A 16 13.27 1.55 -8.96
C GLU A 16 13.27 2.64 -7.86
N GLY A 17 13.34 2.25 -6.58
CA GLY A 17 13.45 3.18 -5.45
C GLY A 17 12.14 3.88 -5.09
N TYR A 18 11.00 3.31 -5.46
CA TYR A 18 9.69 3.83 -5.10
C TYR A 18 9.24 3.40 -3.69
N TYR A 19 9.63 2.21 -3.26
CA TYR A 19 9.37 1.67 -1.92
C TYR A 19 10.67 1.54 -1.13
N ASP A 20 10.63 1.93 0.14
CA ASP A 20 11.74 1.71 1.07
C ASP A 20 11.90 0.21 1.39
N ASP A 21 12.99 -0.37 0.89
CA ASP A 21 13.39 -1.75 1.15
C ASP A 21 13.56 -2.02 2.65
N ALA A 22 13.94 -1.01 3.45
CA ALA A 22 14.12 -1.15 4.89
C ALA A 22 12.80 -1.45 5.63
N VAL A 23 11.65 -1.08 5.07
CA VAL A 23 10.34 -1.46 5.62
C VAL A 23 10.06 -2.93 5.33
N LEU A 24 10.29 -3.37 4.09
CA LEU A 24 9.97 -4.73 3.64
C LEU A 24 10.93 -5.76 4.22
N ALA A 25 12.21 -5.40 4.42
CA ALA A 25 13.25 -6.26 4.99
C ALA A 25 12.97 -6.69 6.45
N ARG A 26 11.99 -6.07 7.12
CA ARG A 26 11.55 -6.45 8.48
C ARG A 26 10.63 -7.65 8.52
N TYR A 27 10.15 -8.13 7.36
CA TYR A 27 9.16 -9.19 7.26
C TYR A 27 9.65 -10.33 6.38
N ASP A 28 9.08 -11.52 6.55
CA ASP A 28 9.22 -12.57 5.55
C ASP A 28 8.56 -12.11 4.25
N ARG A 29 9.25 -12.28 3.11
CA ARG A 29 8.75 -11.89 1.80
C ARG A 29 7.42 -12.60 1.49
N ALA A 30 7.26 -13.85 1.92
CA ALA A 30 6.02 -14.60 1.78
C ALA A 30 4.87 -13.97 2.57
N PHE A 31 5.13 -13.41 3.76
CA PHE A 31 4.12 -12.66 4.50
C PHE A 31 3.72 -11.38 3.76
N VAL A 32 4.69 -10.61 3.28
CA VAL A 32 4.41 -9.39 2.50
C VAL A 32 3.47 -9.70 1.32
N PHE A 33 3.77 -10.73 0.53
CA PHE A 33 2.91 -11.11 -0.60
C PHE A 33 1.50 -11.53 -0.15
N ARG A 34 1.39 -12.35 0.90
CA ARG A 34 0.08 -12.74 1.44
C ARG A 34 -0.72 -11.53 1.91
N LEU A 35 -0.08 -10.53 2.52
CA LEU A 35 -0.77 -9.33 3.00
C LEU A 35 -1.27 -8.47 1.84
N PHE A 36 -0.48 -8.32 0.77
CA PHE A 36 -0.94 -7.65 -0.45
C PHE A 36 -2.10 -8.40 -1.10
N GLU A 37 -2.02 -9.72 -1.25
CA GLU A 37 -3.13 -10.51 -1.78
C GLU A 37 -4.40 -10.38 -0.93
N HIS A 38 -4.25 -10.44 0.40
CA HIS A 38 -5.35 -10.22 1.36
C HIS A 38 -5.99 -8.84 1.18
N ALA A 39 -5.17 -7.79 1.06
CA ALA A 39 -5.67 -6.43 0.86
C ALA A 39 -6.47 -6.29 -0.46
N HIS A 40 -5.97 -6.86 -1.56
CA HIS A 40 -6.67 -6.87 -2.85
C HIS A 40 -7.93 -7.75 -2.85
N ALA A 41 -7.95 -8.80 -2.04
CA ALA A 41 -9.11 -9.67 -1.88
C ALA A 41 -10.22 -9.06 -1.00
N SER A 42 -9.95 -7.95 -0.30
CA SER A 42 -10.93 -7.28 0.57
C SER A 42 -12.19 -6.78 -0.15
N GLY A 43 -12.11 -6.60 -1.48
CA GLY A 43 -13.22 -6.06 -2.27
C GLY A 43 -13.46 -4.57 -2.02
N PHE A 44 -12.45 -3.84 -1.54
CA PHE A 44 -12.54 -2.41 -1.26
C PHE A 44 -13.08 -1.64 -2.48
N ARG A 45 -14.00 -0.70 -2.20
CA ARG A 45 -14.50 0.25 -3.18
C ARG A 45 -14.67 1.61 -2.55
N PHE A 46 -14.18 2.64 -3.24
CA PHE A 46 -14.47 4.01 -2.88
C PHE A 46 -15.98 4.26 -2.93
N GLN A 47 -16.54 4.72 -1.82
CA GLN A 47 -17.97 5.03 -1.69
C GLN A 47 -18.36 6.33 -2.41
N THR A 48 -17.38 7.18 -2.73
CA THR A 48 -17.63 8.46 -3.41
C THR A 48 -16.57 8.75 -4.46
N PHE A 49 -16.99 9.42 -5.53
CA PHE A 49 -16.07 9.93 -6.55
C PHE A 49 -15.00 10.85 -5.95
N LEU A 50 -15.37 11.74 -5.02
CA LEU A 50 -14.44 12.67 -4.40
C LEU A 50 -13.35 11.94 -3.60
N GLY A 51 -13.67 10.85 -2.92
CA GLY A 51 -12.71 10.02 -2.21
C GLY A 51 -11.68 9.40 -3.17
N ALA A 52 -12.17 8.78 -4.24
CA ALA A 52 -11.29 8.23 -5.29
C ALA A 52 -10.43 9.33 -5.92
N TRP A 53 -11.04 10.45 -6.31
CA TRP A 53 -10.35 11.56 -6.95
C TRP A 53 -9.26 12.13 -6.04
N LYS A 54 -9.53 12.42 -4.77
CA LYS A 54 -8.51 12.89 -3.81
C LYS A 54 -7.38 11.89 -3.64
N PHE A 55 -7.70 10.60 -3.61
CA PHE A 55 -6.69 9.56 -3.53
C PHE A 55 -5.76 9.55 -4.73
N TYR A 56 -6.31 9.54 -5.94
CA TYR A 56 -5.47 9.48 -7.13
C TYR A 56 -4.78 10.82 -7.43
N THR A 57 -5.37 11.98 -7.12
CA THR A 57 -4.72 13.25 -7.41
C THR A 57 -3.62 13.59 -6.43
N SER A 58 -3.79 13.27 -5.15
CA SER A 58 -2.91 13.74 -4.08
C SER A 58 -2.12 12.65 -3.35
N TYR A 59 -2.53 11.37 -3.39
CA TYR A 59 -2.03 10.37 -2.43
C TYR A 59 -1.31 9.17 -3.05
N THR A 60 -1.80 8.65 -4.17
CA THR A 60 -1.19 7.51 -4.87
C THR A 60 0.25 7.83 -5.33
N LEU A 61 1.12 6.83 -5.26
CA LEU A 61 2.42 6.90 -5.90
C LEU A 61 2.26 7.04 -7.42
N LYS A 62 2.94 8.05 -7.98
CA LYS A 62 3.08 8.25 -9.41
C LYS A 62 4.51 7.94 -9.82
N THR A 63 4.70 7.58 -11.09
CA THR A 63 6.03 7.55 -11.71
C THR A 63 6.75 8.89 -11.51
N PHE A 64 8.09 8.90 -11.53
CA PHE A 64 8.87 10.14 -11.37
C PHE A 64 8.51 11.23 -12.40
N ASP A 65 8.06 10.84 -13.59
CA ASP A 65 7.57 11.75 -14.63
C ASP A 65 6.11 12.23 -14.41
N GLY A 66 5.44 11.74 -13.36
CA GLY A 66 4.07 12.08 -12.97
C GLY A 66 2.97 11.52 -13.86
N LYS A 67 3.30 10.74 -14.89
CA LYS A 67 2.35 10.36 -15.96
C LYS A 67 1.50 9.14 -15.65
N ARG A 68 1.94 8.28 -14.71
CA ARG A 68 1.29 6.99 -14.44
C ARG A 68 1.15 6.74 -12.95
N TYR A 69 0.04 6.13 -12.57
CA TYR A 69 -0.21 5.62 -11.23
C TYR A 69 0.46 4.25 -11.04
N LEU A 70 1.09 4.08 -9.88
CA LEU A 70 1.81 2.86 -9.49
C LEU A 70 1.11 2.10 -8.35
N GLU A 71 0.17 2.75 -7.65
CA GLU A 71 -0.54 2.19 -6.49
C GLU A 71 -2.06 2.32 -6.61
N HIS A 72 -2.76 1.29 -6.14
CA HIS A 72 -4.16 1.35 -5.71
C HIS A 72 -4.27 1.63 -4.20
N PHE A 73 -5.49 1.71 -3.69
CA PHE A 73 -5.73 2.08 -2.28
C PHE A 73 -5.21 1.00 -1.33
N GLU A 74 -5.47 -0.25 -1.69
CA GLU A 74 -5.08 -1.47 -1.00
C GLU A 74 -3.56 -1.56 -0.84
N ASP A 75 -2.82 -1.17 -1.89
CA ASP A 75 -1.37 -1.14 -1.89
C ASP A 75 -0.84 -0.12 -0.86
N ARG A 76 -1.44 1.07 -0.88
CA ARG A 76 -1.06 2.14 0.03
C ARG A 76 -1.34 1.76 1.48
N VAL A 77 -2.50 1.16 1.72
CA VAL A 77 -2.88 0.65 3.05
C VAL A 77 -1.88 -0.40 3.53
N THR A 78 -1.50 -1.33 2.66
CA THR A 78 -0.55 -2.40 2.99
C THR A 78 0.81 -1.83 3.40
N MET A 79 1.37 -0.89 2.63
CA MET A 79 2.65 -0.26 2.97
C MET A 79 2.60 0.53 4.28
N VAL A 80 1.50 1.25 4.53
CA VAL A 80 1.31 1.97 5.79
C VAL A 80 1.22 1.00 6.97
N ALA A 81 0.50 -0.11 6.81
CA ALA A 81 0.39 -1.14 7.84
C ALA A 81 1.75 -1.78 8.15
N LEU A 82 2.50 -2.18 7.12
CA LEU A 82 3.85 -2.73 7.27
C LEU A 82 4.80 -1.75 7.95
N THR A 83 4.70 -0.46 7.63
CA THR A 83 5.57 0.55 8.24
C THR A 83 5.22 0.78 9.71
N LEU A 84 3.94 0.84 10.05
CA LEU A 84 3.47 1.07 11.43
C LEU A 84 3.68 -0.14 12.33
N ALA A 85 3.57 -1.35 11.79
CA ALA A 85 3.71 -2.58 12.55
C ALA A 85 5.18 -2.98 12.79
N GLN A 86 6.15 -2.35 12.11
CA GLN A 86 7.59 -2.47 12.39
C GLN A 86 8.15 -3.91 12.53
N GLY A 87 7.57 -4.88 11.82
CA GLY A 87 7.95 -6.30 11.85
C GLY A 87 6.92 -7.22 12.51
N ASP A 88 5.88 -6.67 13.13
CA ASP A 88 4.79 -7.46 13.70
C ASP A 88 3.74 -7.82 12.63
N GLU A 89 3.74 -9.07 12.17
CA GLU A 89 2.81 -9.56 11.15
C GLU A 89 1.34 -9.51 11.58
N THR A 90 1.06 -9.74 12.87
CA THR A 90 -0.32 -9.73 13.39
C THR A 90 -0.85 -8.32 13.40
N LEU A 91 -0.05 -7.37 13.90
CA LEU A 91 -0.40 -5.96 13.90
C LEU A 91 -0.55 -5.42 12.48
N ALA A 92 0.33 -5.79 11.55
CA ALA A 92 0.24 -5.39 10.15
C ALA A 92 -1.09 -5.85 9.50
N THR A 93 -1.51 -7.08 9.79
CA THR A 93 -2.77 -7.62 9.29
C THR A 93 -3.96 -6.87 9.86
N GLN A 94 -3.99 -6.66 11.19
CA GLN A 94 -5.07 -5.91 11.85
C GLN A 94 -5.19 -4.47 11.35
N LEU A 95 -4.07 -3.77 11.21
CA LEU A 95 -4.05 -2.41 10.67
C LEU A 95 -4.59 -2.37 9.24
N THR A 96 -4.24 -3.36 8.42
CA THR A 96 -4.75 -3.49 7.05
C THR A 96 -6.27 -3.63 7.04
N ASP A 97 -6.82 -4.52 7.86
CA ASP A 97 -8.28 -4.74 7.96
C ASP A 97 -9.04 -3.52 8.46
N GLU A 98 -8.52 -2.85 9.49
CA GLU A 98 -9.13 -1.65 10.06
C GLU A 98 -9.14 -0.48 9.04
N MET A 99 -8.08 -0.35 8.23
CA MET A 99 -8.00 0.66 7.18
C MET A 99 -8.91 0.35 5.98
N LEU A 100 -8.92 -0.90 5.50
CA LEU A 100 -9.75 -1.30 4.36
C LEU A 100 -11.24 -1.29 4.69
N SER A 101 -11.60 -1.61 5.93
CA SER A 101 -12.99 -1.50 6.39
C SER A 101 -13.45 -0.05 6.62
N GLY A 102 -12.53 0.93 6.60
CA GLY A 102 -12.81 2.33 6.87
C GLY A 102 -13.04 2.64 8.35
N ARG A 103 -12.79 1.70 9.27
CA ARG A 103 -12.90 1.91 10.72
C ARG A 103 -11.74 2.72 11.29
N PHE A 104 -10.58 2.66 10.64
CA PHE A 104 -9.40 3.39 11.02
C PHE A 104 -8.84 4.17 9.82
N GLN A 105 -8.70 5.49 9.99
CA GLN A 105 -8.00 6.33 9.04
C GLN A 105 -6.79 6.94 9.75
N PRO A 106 -5.55 6.53 9.39
CA PRO A 106 -4.36 7.15 9.96
C PRO A 106 -4.37 8.66 9.70
N ALA A 107 -3.76 9.42 10.61
CA ALA A 107 -3.53 10.83 10.38
C ALA A 107 -2.78 11.01 9.05
N THR A 108 -3.20 12.01 8.27
CA THR A 108 -2.68 12.28 6.94
C THR A 108 -1.15 12.27 6.86
N PRO A 109 -0.36 12.89 7.77
CA PRO A 109 1.10 12.82 7.73
C PRO A 109 1.65 11.39 7.79
N THR A 110 1.01 10.52 8.58
CA THR A 110 1.37 9.11 8.75
C THR A 110 1.04 8.31 7.51
N PHE A 111 -0.12 8.54 6.90
CA PHE A 111 -0.49 7.89 5.63
C PHE A 111 0.39 8.37 4.45
N PHE A 112 1.09 9.51 4.59
CA PHE A 112 1.83 10.16 3.49
C PHE A 112 3.34 10.03 3.55
N LYS A 113 3.95 10.12 4.74
CA LYS A 113 5.42 10.18 4.91
C LYS A 113 6.09 8.81 5.00
N LEU A 114 5.32 7.75 5.22
CA LEU A 114 5.82 6.39 5.22
C LEU A 114 5.92 5.92 3.76
N ARG A 115 7.08 6.16 3.14
CA ARG A 115 7.45 5.71 1.79
C ARG A 115 8.87 5.18 1.84
#